data_AF-A0AAJ7NEL6-F1
#
_entry.id   AF-A0AAJ7NEL6-F1
#
_cell.length_a   1.000
_cell.length_b   1.000
_cell.length_c   1.000
_cell.angle_alpha   90.00
_cell.angle_beta   90.00
_cell.angle_gamma   90.00
#
_symmetry.space_group_name_H-M   'P 1'
#
loop_
_entity.id
_entity.type
_entity.pdbx_description
1 polymer ?
#
loop_
_entity_poly.entity_id
_entity_poly.type
_entity_poly.pdbx_seq_one_letter_code
_entity_poly.pdbx_strand_id
1 'polypeptide(L)' 'MNSIAEACNQLKKEYDGCFKTWFSEKFLKGDFDETMCSDHFKLYNQCLQQAMKDQNINLDEVNIAHLGTEHEKKN' A
#
# COMPACT_ATOMS: atom_id res chain seq x y z
N MET A 1 -13.46 3.72 -2.76
CA MET A 1 -12.97 2.42 -3.29
C MET A 1 -12.81 1.49 -2.10
N ASN A 2 -13.38 0.29 -2.15
CA ASN A 2 -13.34 -0.65 -1.04
C ASN A 2 -12.04 -1.46 -1.09
N SER A 3 -11.61 -1.97 0.05
CA SER A 3 -10.52 -2.93 0.19
C SER A 3 -11.00 -4.35 -0.13
N ILE A 4 -10.05 -5.30 -0.20
CA ILE A 4 -10.30 -6.73 -0.44
C ILE A 4 -11.11 -7.35 0.69
N ALA A 5 -10.95 -6.84 1.91
CA ALA A 5 -11.77 -7.18 3.06
C ALA A 5 -12.50 -5.95 3.58
N GLU A 6 -13.79 -6.11 3.89
CA GLU A 6 -14.61 -5.01 4.41
C GLU A 6 -14.10 -4.49 5.75
N ALA A 7 -13.51 -5.35 6.58
CA ALA A 7 -12.85 -4.98 7.83
C ALA A 7 -11.70 -3.99 7.64
N CYS A 8 -11.04 -4.01 6.48
CA CYS A 8 -9.93 -3.11 6.16
C CYS A 8 -10.38 -1.82 5.48
N ASN A 9 -11.68 -1.64 5.19
CA ASN A 9 -12.18 -0.45 4.47
C ASN A 9 -11.90 0.85 5.23
N GLN A 10 -12.04 0.84 6.55
CA GLN A 10 -11.82 2.04 7.36
C GLN A 10 -10.33 2.43 7.39
N LEU A 11 -9.45 1.46 7.68
CA LEU A 11 -8.00 1.64 7.64
C LEU A 11 -7.51 2.09 6.25
N LYS A 12 -8.10 1.55 5.19
CA LYS A 12 -7.83 1.98 3.81
C LYS A 12 -8.15 3.46 3.61
N LYS A 13 -9.32 3.92 4.05
CA LYS A 13 -9.73 5.32 3.85
C LYS A 13 -8.80 6.28 4.58
N GLU A 14 -8.37 5.92 5.79
CA GLU A 14 -7.44 6.72 6.59
C GLU A 14 -6.06 6.80 5.92
N TYR A 15 -5.52 5.64 5.51
CA TYR A 15 -4.26 5.59 4.77
C TYR A 15 -4.32 6.34 3.44
N ASP A 16 -5.34 6.07 2.60
CA ASP A 16 -5.51 6.72 1.30
C ASP A 16 -5.65 8.26 1.44
N GLY A 17 -6.32 8.72 2.50
CA GLY A 17 -6.45 10.14 2.82
C GLY A 17 -5.10 10.77 3.15
N CYS A 18 -4.34 10.15 4.06
CA CYS A 18 -2.99 10.59 4.40
C CYS A 18 -2.06 10.58 3.18
N PHE A 19 -2.04 9.48 2.43
CA PHE A 19 -1.17 9.30 1.28
C PHE A 19 -1.42 10.34 0.20
N LYS A 20 -2.67 10.71 -0.09
CA LYS A 20 -2.97 11.75 -1.08
C LYS A 20 -2.40 13.11 -0.70
N THR A 21 -2.51 13.48 0.58
CA THR A 21 -1.94 14.73 1.10
C THR A 21 -0.43 14.68 1.02
N TRP A 22 0.18 13.61 1.53
CA TRP A 22 1.62 13.40 1.46
C TRP A 22 2.14 13.44 0.02
N PHE A 23 1.49 12.73 -0.89
CA PHE A 23 1.89 12.66 -2.30
C PHE A 23 1.85 14.04 -2.96
N SER A 24 0.75 14.77 -2.78
CA SER A 24 0.53 16.07 -3.42
C SER A 24 1.38 17.19 -2.82
N GLU A 25 1.55 17.19 -1.50
CA GLU A 25 2.17 18.30 -0.78
C GLU A 25 3.65 18.09 -0.46
N LYS A 26 4.11 16.83 -0.38
CA LYS A 26 5.48 16.47 -0.04
C LYS A 26 6.20 15.84 -1.21
N PHE A 27 5.76 14.65 -1.64
CA PHE A 27 6.47 13.84 -2.64
C PHE A 27 6.65 14.60 -3.96
N LEU A 28 5.58 15.18 -4.51
CA LEU A 28 5.66 15.96 -5.76
C LEU A 28 6.45 17.26 -5.64
N LYS A 29 6.74 17.72 -4.41
CA LYS A 29 7.57 18.90 -4.15
C LYS A 29 9.02 18.54 -3.80
N GLY A 30 9.38 17.25 -3.87
CA GLY A 30 10.72 16.75 -3.59
C GLY A 30 11.00 16.45 -2.11
N ASP A 31 9.97 16.45 -1.25
CA ASP A 31 10.05 15.96 0.13
C ASP A 31 9.61 14.50 0.17
N PHE A 32 10.57 13.60 0.40
CA PHE A 32 10.37 12.14 0.38
C PHE A 32 10.18 11.54 1.77
N ASP A 33 9.93 12.35 2.81
CA ASP A 33 9.73 11.84 4.16
C ASP A 33 8.46 10.97 4.24
N GLU A 34 8.64 9.66 4.39
CA GLU A 34 7.54 8.68 4.41
C GLU A 34 6.89 8.50 5.79
N THR A 35 7.38 9.20 6.82
CA THR A 35 6.97 8.95 8.21
C THR A 35 5.52 9.37 8.47
N MET A 36 5.02 10.38 7.74
CA MET A 36 3.68 10.96 7.91
C MET A 36 2.55 9.92 7.88
N CYS A 37 2.66 8.92 7.00
CA CYS A 37 1.59 7.93 6.79
C CYS A 37 2.00 6.50 7.19
N SER A 38 3.20 6.32 7.76
CA SER A 38 3.79 5.01 8.04
C SER A 38 2.96 4.19 9.04
N ASP A 39 2.46 4.83 10.10
CA ASP A 39 1.64 4.14 11.11
C ASP A 39 0.29 3.66 10.55
N HIS A 40 -0.37 4.51 9.76
CA HIS A 40 -1.62 4.17 9.07
C HIS A 40 -1.39 3.03 8.07
N PHE A 41 -0.28 3.10 7.33
CA PHE A 41 0.10 2.06 6.38
C PHE A 41 0.35 0.73 7.09
N LYS A 42 1.06 0.73 8.22
CA LYS A 42 1.37 -0.49 8.98
C LYS A 42 0.10 -1.21 9.44
N LEU A 43 -0.86 -0.48 9.99
CA LEU A 43 -2.14 -1.03 10.42
C LEU A 43 -2.95 -1.58 9.25
N TYR A 44 -3.02 -0.81 8.15
CA TYR A 44 -3.71 -1.25 6.95
C TYR A 44 -3.07 -2.50 6.32
N ASN A 45 -1.74 -2.54 6.23
CA ASN A 45 -0.98 -3.65 5.69
C ASN A 45 -1.16 -4.92 6.52
N GLN A 46 -1.18 -4.81 7.86
CA GLN A 46 -1.47 -5.94 8.74
C GLN A 46 -2.88 -6.51 8.49
N CYS A 47 -3.88 -5.64 8.33
CA CYS A 47 -5.24 -6.05 8.01
C CYS A 47 -5.31 -6.78 6.65
N LEU A 48 -4.63 -6.25 5.62
CA LEU A 48 -4.57 -6.87 4.31
C LEU A 48 -3.89 -8.24 4.34
N GLN A 49 -2.76 -8.37 5.03
CA GLN A 49 -2.04 -9.64 5.11
C GLN A 49 -2.90 -10.73 5.75
N GLN A 50 -3.69 -10.39 6.77
CA GLN A 50 -4.62 -11.34 7.37
C GLN A 50 -5.75 -11.70 6.40
N ALA A 51 -6.39 -10.69 5.80
CA ALA A 51 -7.47 -10.90 4.84
C ALA A 51 -7.07 -11.75 3.62
N MET A 52 -5.85 -11.56 3.10
CA MET A 52 -5.33 -12.31 1.96
C MET A 52 -5.07 -13.78 2.32
N LYS A 53 -4.55 -14.04 3.54
CA LYS A 53 -4.39 -15.42 4.05
C LYS A 53 -5.74 -16.12 4.17
N ASP A 54 -6.74 -15.44 4.71
CA ASP A 54 -8.09 -16.00 4.89
C ASP A 54 -8.76 -16.33 3.54
N GLN A 55 -8.43 -15.58 2.48
CA GLN A 55 -8.92 -15.80 1.12
C GLN A 55 -8.04 -16.72 0.25
N ASN A 56 -7.00 -17.36 0.82
CA ASN A 56 -6.02 -18.17 0.07
C ASN A 56 -5.35 -17.44 -1.12
N ILE A 57 -5.13 -16.13 -0.99
CA ILE A 57 -4.40 -15.35 -1.99
C ILE A 57 -2.90 -15.46 -1.70
N ASN A 58 -2.13 -15.93 -2.69
CA ASN A 58 -0.68 -16.06 -2.54
C ASN A 58 -0.01 -14.67 -2.57
N LEU A 59 0.64 -14.30 -1.47
CA LEU A 59 1.35 -13.03 -1.30
C LEU A 59 2.76 -13.03 -1.90
N ASP A 60 3.33 -14.21 -2.19
CA ASP A 60 4.70 -14.32 -2.69
C ASP A 60 4.85 -13.64 -4.05
N GLU A 61 3.80 -13.65 -4.88
CA GLU A 61 3.77 -12.96 -6.17
C GLU A 61 3.76 -11.43 -6.04
N VAL A 62 3.17 -10.90 -4.96
CA VAL A 62 3.04 -9.44 -4.73
C VAL A 62 4.35 -8.84 -4.22
N ASN A 63 5.18 -9.64 -3.56
CA ASN A 63 6.47 -9.20 -3.02
C ASN A 63 7.60 -9.20 -4.07
N ILE A 64 7.33 -9.61 -5.30
CA ILE A 64 8.34 -9.65 -6.36
C ILE A 64 8.65 -8.21 -6.81
N ALA A 65 9.89 -7.78 -6.56
CA ALA A 65 10.40 -6.54 -7.12
C ALA A 65 10.53 -6.67 -8.65
N HIS A 66 9.56 -6.14 -9.39
CA HIS A 66 9.59 -6.16 -10.86
C HIS A 66 10.40 -5.02 -11.46
N LEU A 67 10.47 -3.87 -10.79
CA LEU A 67 11.21 -2.71 -11.29
C LEU A 67 12.72 -2.94 -11.14
N GLY A 68 13.48 -2.71 -12.21
CA GLY A 68 14.92 -2.94 -12.26
C GLY A 68 15.34 -4.42 -12.35
N THR A 69 14.41 -5.37 -12.52
CA THR A 69 14.71 -6.80 -12.69
C THR A 69 14.47 -7.27 -14.12
N GLU A 70 14.84 -8.52 -14.42
CA GLU A 70 14.61 -9.16 -15.73
C GLU A 70 13.12 -9.31 -16.06
N HIS A 71 12.26 -9.23 -15.04
CA HIS A 71 10.80 -9.27 -15.17
C HIS A 71 10.17 -7.90 -15.43
N GLU A 72 10.96 -6.83 -15.49
CA GLU A 72 10.47 -5.49 -15.84
C GLU A 72 10.00 -5.48 -17.30
N LYS A 73 8.73 -5.12 -17.52
CA LYS A 73 8.20 -4.93 -18.88
C LYS A 73 8.78 -3.65 -19.46
N LYS A 74 9.85 -3.79 -20.26
CA LYS A 74 10.43 -2.69 -21.04
C LYS A 74 9.49 -2.36 -22.20
N ASN A 75 9.08 -1.10 -22.29
CA ASN A 75 8.34 -0.54 -23.43
C ASN A 75 9.29 -0.23 -24.59
#